data_AF-A0A957WX86-F1
#
_entry.id   AF-A0A957WX86-F1
#
_cell.length_a   1.000
_cell.length_b   1.000
_cell.length_c   1.000
_cell.angle_alpha   90.00
_cell.angle_beta   90.00
_cell.angle_gamma   90.00
#
_symmetry.space_group_name_H-M   'P 1'
#
loop_
_entity.id
_entity.type
_entity.pdbx_description
1 polymer ?
#
loop_
_entity_poly.entity_id
_entity_poly.type
_entity_poly.pdbx_seq_one_letter_code
_entity_poly.pdbx_strand_id
1 'polypeptide(L)'
;AVLVVAMPLHAFAHPLGNFTINRYSRIEATATGLHLVHIIDMAEIPAHQERSTIDGDHDGEISEQEQKQYLAALTTSLATDLQLTINGATVPWQLRAQRLSFPGGQAGLPTLRVVTEWQSPLAAGTPVWEADYEDKSFAGRLGWQEIVVRGSEGAKLLESTAPASDVSAELTTYPADLLQSPLAVTHATFRVESLAVGETTTAGASANSASALLSPLRSGLATDPFAELINTATVTPLAILLALFAAFGWGTAHAFSPGHGKTVVAAYLVGSRGTVAHALFLGITTTVTHTAGVFALGLVTLFASRYILPETLYPWLSVLSGLLVVAIGISMVRDRWLRPATVHGHGHSHSHEHGHDHPHPHEHGHADHHDHGHDIIGHH
;
A
#
# COMPACT_ATOMS: atom_id res chain seq x y z
N ALA A 1 -43.64 1.75 -3.90
CA ALA A 1 -42.41 0.94 -3.80
C ALA A 1 -41.59 1.54 -2.66
N VAL A 2 -41.37 0.78 -1.59
CA VAL A 2 -40.59 1.23 -0.42
C VAL A 2 -39.12 1.13 -0.79
N LEU A 3 -38.41 2.25 -0.77
CA LEU A 3 -36.96 2.33 -0.97
C LEU A 3 -36.28 1.77 0.29
N VAL A 4 -35.89 0.50 0.24
CA VAL A 4 -35.05 -0.10 1.28
C VAL A 4 -33.63 0.43 1.06
N VAL A 5 -33.24 1.39 1.88
CA VAL A 5 -31.83 1.79 2.02
C VAL A 5 -31.13 0.65 2.76
N ALA A 6 -30.56 -0.28 2.01
CA ALA A 6 -29.65 -1.26 2.58
C ALA A 6 -28.40 -0.51 3.05
N MET A 7 -28.19 -0.44 4.35
CA MET A 7 -26.91 0.02 4.89
C MET A 7 -25.85 -1.04 4.56
N PRO A 8 -24.67 -0.67 4.03
CA PRO A 8 -23.62 -1.63 3.77
C PRO A 8 -23.18 -2.28 5.10
N LEU A 9 -23.21 -3.61 5.13
CA LEU A 9 -22.47 -4.37 6.14
C LEU A 9 -21.00 -4.01 5.97
N HIS A 10 -20.40 -3.46 7.02
CA HIS A 10 -19.02 -2.99 6.99
C HIS A 10 -18.08 -4.21 6.94
N ALA A 11 -17.60 -4.56 5.76
CA ALA A 11 -16.40 -5.38 5.62
C ALA A 11 -15.20 -4.46 5.84
N PHE A 12 -14.62 -4.51 7.04
CA PHE A 12 -13.39 -3.77 7.34
C PHE A 12 -12.25 -4.35 6.50
N ALA A 13 -11.50 -3.48 5.82
CA ALA A 13 -10.16 -3.82 5.33
C ALA A 13 -9.33 -4.40 6.49
N HIS A 14 -8.28 -5.19 6.21
CA HIS A 14 -7.34 -5.54 7.28
C HIS A 14 -7.00 -4.26 8.03
N PRO A 15 -7.23 -4.19 9.36
CA PRO A 15 -7.34 -2.91 10.07
C PRO A 15 -6.09 -2.03 9.96
N LEU A 16 -4.95 -2.60 9.58
CA LEU A 16 -3.67 -1.90 9.39
C LEU A 16 -3.27 -1.73 7.90
N GLY A 17 -4.12 -2.16 6.97
CA GLY A 17 -3.95 -2.06 5.52
C GLY A 17 -3.61 -3.39 4.84
N ASN A 18 -3.90 -3.48 3.54
CA ASN A 18 -3.88 -4.74 2.78
C ASN A 18 -2.47 -5.35 2.55
N PHE A 19 -1.42 -4.72 3.07
CA PHE A 19 -0.02 -5.12 2.91
C PHE A 19 0.64 -5.59 4.21
N THR A 20 -0.07 -5.58 5.35
CA THR A 20 0.55 -5.86 6.64
C THR A 20 0.78 -7.34 6.90
N ILE A 21 1.89 -7.64 7.58
CA ILE A 21 2.16 -8.91 8.25
C ILE A 21 2.27 -8.62 9.74
N ASN A 22 1.30 -9.11 10.49
CA ASN A 22 1.17 -8.88 11.92
C ASN A 22 1.69 -10.10 12.66
N ARG A 23 2.41 -9.86 13.76
CA ARG A 23 3.06 -10.88 14.57
C ARG A 23 2.69 -10.68 16.03
N TYR A 24 2.40 -11.80 16.68
CA TYR A 24 2.08 -11.82 18.09
C TYR A 24 2.76 -13.00 18.77
N SER A 25 3.46 -12.72 19.86
CA SER A 25 4.14 -13.71 20.69
C SER A 25 3.64 -13.62 22.11
N ARG A 26 3.00 -14.69 22.60
CA ARG A 26 2.70 -14.84 24.01
C ARG A 26 3.61 -15.87 24.62
N ILE A 27 4.41 -15.42 25.58
CA ILE A 27 5.32 -16.26 26.34
C ILE A 27 4.74 -16.49 27.73
N GLU A 28 4.56 -17.76 28.05
CA GLU A 28 4.12 -18.23 29.36
C GLU A 28 5.28 -18.94 30.03
N ALA A 29 5.75 -18.37 31.14
CA ALA A 29 6.73 -19.03 31.99
C ALA A 29 6.04 -20.00 32.93
N THR A 30 6.55 -21.23 33.01
CA THR A 30 6.09 -22.29 33.92
C THR A 30 7.24 -22.73 34.81
N ALA A 31 6.96 -23.55 35.83
CA ALA A 31 8.01 -24.15 36.66
C ALA A 31 9.00 -25.04 35.87
N THR A 32 8.61 -25.53 34.69
CA THR A 32 9.37 -26.53 33.91
C THR A 32 9.92 -25.97 32.60
N GLY A 33 9.60 -24.74 32.22
CA GLY A 33 10.05 -24.17 30.95
C GLY A 33 9.28 -22.92 30.51
N LEU A 34 9.38 -22.68 29.21
CA LEU A 34 8.67 -21.63 28.49
C LEU A 34 7.72 -22.24 27.47
N HIS A 35 6.50 -21.72 27.40
CA HIS A 35 5.55 -22.01 26.34
C HIS A 35 5.36 -20.73 25.52
N LEU A 36 5.42 -20.84 24.20
CA LEU A 36 5.25 -19.72 23.28
C LEU A 36 4.10 -20.02 22.31
N VAL A 37 3.08 -19.17 22.33
CA VAL A 37 2.10 -19.09 21.24
C VAL A 37 2.54 -17.98 20.30
N HIS A 38 2.86 -18.32 19.06
CA HIS A 38 3.25 -17.38 18.02
C HIS A 38 2.22 -17.37 16.90
N ILE A 39 1.76 -16.18 16.53
CA ILE A 39 0.72 -15.97 15.52
C ILE A 39 1.25 -15.04 14.46
N ILE A 40 1.09 -15.45 13.19
CA ILE A 40 1.31 -14.63 12.01
C ILE A 40 -0.04 -14.40 11.35
N ASP A 41 -0.39 -13.13 11.16
CA ASP A 41 -1.64 -12.71 10.54
C ASP A 41 -1.33 -11.78 9.36
N MET A 42 -1.57 -12.27 8.16
CA MET A 42 -1.24 -11.61 6.90
C MET A 42 -2.49 -11.05 6.24
N ALA A 43 -2.42 -9.78 5.85
CA ALA A 43 -3.44 -9.13 5.05
C ALA A 43 -3.57 -9.73 3.64
N GLU A 44 -4.55 -9.27 2.86
CA GLU A 44 -5.00 -9.88 1.61
C GLU A 44 -3.88 -10.03 0.56
N ILE A 45 -3.01 -9.03 0.40
CA ILE A 45 -1.96 -9.08 -0.62
C ILE A 45 -0.84 -10.05 -0.24
N PRO A 46 -0.23 -10.01 0.96
CA PRO A 46 0.73 -11.02 1.37
C PRO A 46 0.11 -12.42 1.43
N ALA A 47 -1.14 -12.55 1.91
CA ALA A 47 -1.84 -13.83 1.92
C ALA A 47 -1.99 -14.42 0.51
N HIS A 48 -2.33 -13.60 -0.49
CA HIS A 48 -2.38 -14.04 -1.88
C HIS A 48 -1.00 -14.51 -2.39
N GLN A 49 0.07 -13.78 -2.07
CA GLN A 49 1.44 -14.14 -2.46
C GLN A 49 1.86 -15.50 -1.85
N GLU A 50 1.58 -15.70 -0.57
CA GLU A 50 1.86 -16.97 0.12
C GLU A 50 0.99 -18.10 -0.44
N ARG A 51 -0.31 -17.86 -0.71
CA ARG A 51 -1.18 -18.86 -1.32
C ARG A 51 -0.66 -19.37 -2.66
N SER A 52 -0.18 -18.49 -3.53
CA SER A 52 0.47 -18.88 -4.79
C SER A 52 1.78 -19.66 -4.58
N THR A 53 2.40 -19.55 -3.40
CA THR A 53 3.59 -20.34 -3.03
C THR A 53 3.20 -21.69 -2.42
N ILE A 54 2.08 -21.75 -1.70
CA ILE A 54 1.54 -22.97 -1.10
C ILE A 54 0.97 -23.89 -2.18
N ASP A 55 0.20 -23.33 -3.12
CA ASP A 55 -0.35 -24.01 -4.31
C ASP A 55 0.80 -24.37 -5.28
N GLY A 56 1.43 -25.51 -5.02
CA GLY A 56 2.65 -25.93 -5.70
C GLY A 56 2.37 -26.55 -7.06
N ASP A 57 1.19 -27.17 -7.23
CA ASP A 57 0.75 -27.74 -8.49
C ASP A 57 -0.06 -26.77 -9.38
N HIS A 58 -0.38 -25.59 -8.84
CA HIS A 58 -1.04 -24.47 -9.51
C HIS A 58 -2.46 -24.82 -9.99
N ASP A 59 -3.17 -25.67 -9.24
CA ASP A 59 -4.54 -26.05 -9.54
C ASP A 59 -5.58 -25.05 -8.99
N GLY A 60 -5.14 -24.08 -8.18
CA GLY A 60 -5.95 -23.01 -7.59
C GLY A 60 -6.63 -23.40 -6.27
N GLU A 61 -6.51 -24.65 -5.84
CA GLU A 61 -6.91 -25.14 -4.52
C GLU A 61 -5.67 -25.32 -3.63
N ILE A 62 -5.90 -25.50 -2.32
CA ILE A 62 -4.80 -25.70 -1.36
C ILE A 62 -5.09 -27.00 -0.61
N SER A 63 -4.40 -28.06 -1.00
CA SER A 63 -4.52 -29.38 -0.42
C SER A 63 -3.93 -29.45 1.00
N GLU A 64 -4.35 -30.43 1.80
CA GLU A 64 -3.73 -30.66 3.13
C GLU A 64 -2.22 -30.97 3.03
N GLN A 65 -1.79 -31.58 1.92
CA GLN A 65 -0.39 -31.93 1.71
C GLN A 65 0.46 -30.67 1.51
N GLU A 66 -0.01 -29.74 0.69
CA GLU A 66 0.64 -28.45 0.47
C GLU A 66 0.68 -27.60 1.74
N GLN A 67 -0.41 -27.56 2.51
CA GLN A 67 -0.42 -26.87 3.81
C GLN A 67 0.63 -27.45 4.75
N LYS A 68 0.79 -28.78 4.80
CA LYS A 68 1.80 -29.44 5.63
C LYS A 68 3.22 -29.10 5.16
N GLN A 69 3.47 -29.11 3.85
CA GLN A 69 4.77 -28.77 3.28
C GLN A 69 5.14 -27.31 3.58
N TYR A 70 4.21 -26.40 3.36
CA TYR A 70 4.37 -24.98 3.67
C TYR A 70 4.67 -24.75 5.16
N LEU A 71 3.85 -25.32 6.05
CA LEU A 71 4.06 -25.18 7.49
C LEU A 71 5.39 -25.78 7.94
N ALA A 72 5.83 -26.90 7.37
CA ALA A 72 7.15 -27.47 7.68
C ALA A 72 8.29 -26.52 7.28
N ALA A 73 8.21 -25.90 6.11
CA ALA A 73 9.19 -24.89 5.68
C ALA A 73 9.16 -23.63 6.56
N LEU A 74 7.97 -23.09 6.82
CA LEU A 74 7.76 -21.90 7.64
C LEU A 74 8.28 -22.10 9.07
N THR A 75 7.88 -23.20 9.73
CA THR A 75 8.32 -23.51 11.10
C THR A 75 9.83 -23.74 11.21
N THR A 76 10.48 -24.24 10.15
CA THR A 76 11.95 -24.35 10.12
C THR A 76 12.61 -22.97 10.11
N SER A 77 12.07 -22.00 9.35
CA SER A 77 12.51 -20.60 9.40
C SER A 77 12.25 -20.00 10.78
N LEU A 78 11.04 -20.17 11.31
CA LEU A 78 10.66 -19.62 12.62
C LEU A 78 11.53 -20.17 13.75
N ALA A 79 11.92 -21.44 13.73
CA ALA A 79 12.83 -22.00 14.74
C ALA A 79 14.21 -21.30 14.76
N THR A 80 14.61 -20.67 13.66
CA THR A 80 15.84 -19.88 13.54
C THR A 80 15.61 -18.40 13.90
N ASP A 81 14.45 -17.86 13.50
CA ASP A 81 14.11 -16.45 13.65
C ASP A 81 13.58 -16.09 15.05
N LEU A 82 12.93 -17.04 15.74
CA LEU A 82 12.44 -16.90 17.10
C LEU A 82 13.57 -17.28 18.06
N GLN A 83 14.38 -16.30 18.43
CA GLN A 83 15.57 -16.53 19.25
C GLN A 83 15.21 -16.46 20.73
N LEU A 84 15.73 -17.42 21.49
CA LEU A 84 15.58 -17.49 22.93
C LEU A 84 16.96 -17.76 23.55
N THR A 85 17.32 -16.94 24.52
CA THR A 85 18.41 -17.26 25.44
C THR A 85 17.88 -17.31 26.87
N ILE A 86 18.38 -18.26 27.65
CA ILE A 86 18.09 -18.37 29.08
C ILE A 86 19.44 -18.35 29.80
N ASN A 87 19.61 -17.41 30.73
CA ASN A 87 20.85 -17.16 31.46
C ASN A 87 22.06 -17.00 30.51
N GLY A 88 21.85 -16.38 29.35
CA GLY A 88 22.87 -16.15 28.31
C GLY A 88 23.19 -17.35 27.41
N ALA A 89 22.58 -18.52 27.63
CA ALA A 89 22.71 -19.67 26.75
C ALA A 89 21.54 -19.74 25.76
N THR A 90 21.81 -19.90 24.46
CA THR A 90 20.77 -20.11 23.45
C THR A 90 20.05 -21.44 23.68
N VAL A 91 18.73 -21.40 23.77
CA VAL A 91 17.89 -22.60 23.99
C VAL A 91 16.95 -22.77 22.79
N PRO A 92 16.88 -23.98 22.19
CA PRO A 92 16.01 -24.20 21.05
C PRO A 92 14.53 -24.26 21.46
N TRP A 93 13.67 -23.91 20.52
CA TRP A 93 12.24 -24.17 20.60
C TRP A 93 11.91 -25.58 20.10
N GLN A 94 10.93 -26.22 20.73
CA GLN A 94 10.33 -27.48 20.28
C GLN A 94 8.90 -27.21 19.85
N LEU A 95 8.59 -27.47 18.58
CA LEU A 95 7.25 -27.31 18.06
C LEU A 95 6.29 -28.32 18.69
N ARG A 96 5.10 -27.85 19.09
CA ARG A 96 4.04 -28.66 19.73
C ARG A 96 2.79 -28.73 18.88
N ALA A 97 2.37 -27.61 18.33
CA ALA A 97 1.23 -27.52 17.45
C ALA A 97 1.46 -26.46 16.38
N GLN A 98 0.80 -26.65 15.24
CA GLN A 98 0.76 -25.68 14.16
C GLN A 98 -0.59 -25.74 13.47
N ARG A 99 -1.07 -24.60 13.00
CA ARG A 99 -2.26 -24.50 12.16
C ARG A 99 -2.10 -23.37 11.15
N LEU A 100 -2.55 -23.62 9.93
CA LEU A 100 -2.78 -22.64 8.90
C LEU A 100 -4.30 -22.50 8.67
N SER A 101 -4.76 -21.28 8.46
CA SER A 101 -6.15 -20.98 8.10
C SER A 101 -6.21 -19.76 7.19
N PHE A 102 -7.31 -19.63 6.44
CA PHE A 102 -7.55 -18.52 5.54
C PHE A 102 -8.85 -17.80 5.90
N PRO A 103 -8.84 -16.91 6.91
CA PRO A 103 -10.01 -16.12 7.26
C PRO A 103 -10.46 -15.23 6.07
N GLY A 104 -11.72 -14.81 6.08
CA GLY A 104 -12.22 -13.86 5.08
C GLY A 104 -11.70 -12.45 5.35
N GLY A 105 -11.21 -11.78 4.31
CA GLY A 105 -10.83 -10.37 4.30
C GLY A 105 -11.76 -9.51 3.44
N GLN A 106 -11.27 -8.34 3.04
CA GLN A 106 -12.03 -7.38 2.25
C GLN A 106 -12.42 -7.94 0.88
N ALA A 107 -13.64 -7.64 0.43
CA ALA A 107 -14.15 -8.04 -0.89
C ALA A 107 -14.12 -9.57 -1.14
N GLY A 108 -14.15 -10.37 -0.07
CA GLY A 108 -14.10 -11.83 -0.14
C GLY A 108 -12.69 -12.39 -0.41
N LEU A 109 -11.66 -11.55 -0.43
CA LEU A 109 -10.28 -12.01 -0.56
C LEU A 109 -9.83 -12.69 0.74
N PRO A 110 -9.18 -13.86 0.67
CA PRO A 110 -8.70 -14.53 1.87
C PRO A 110 -7.51 -13.78 2.49
N THR A 111 -7.50 -13.67 3.82
CA THR A 111 -6.29 -13.42 4.59
C THR A 111 -5.62 -14.74 4.93
N LEU A 112 -4.45 -14.70 5.57
CA LEU A 112 -3.73 -15.90 6.00
C LEU A 112 -3.39 -15.78 7.48
N ARG A 113 -3.71 -16.81 8.25
CA ARG A 113 -3.39 -16.88 9.67
C ARG A 113 -2.70 -18.20 10.02
N VAL A 114 -1.49 -18.08 10.56
CA VAL A 114 -0.71 -19.20 11.08
C VAL A 114 -0.62 -19.06 12.60
N VAL A 115 -0.93 -20.14 13.32
CA VAL A 115 -0.75 -20.25 14.76
C VAL A 115 0.22 -21.38 15.02
N THR A 116 1.27 -21.12 15.79
CA THR A 116 2.26 -22.11 16.21
C THR A 116 2.42 -22.09 17.72
N GLU A 117 2.57 -23.27 18.30
CA GLU A 117 2.82 -23.44 19.73
C GLU A 117 4.18 -24.12 19.90
N TRP A 118 5.01 -23.51 20.73
CA TRP A 118 6.37 -23.95 20.98
C TRP A 118 6.59 -24.14 22.48
N GLN A 119 7.51 -25.02 22.83
CA GLN A 119 7.96 -25.19 24.20
C GLN A 119 9.49 -25.17 24.26
N SER A 120 10.05 -24.69 25.36
CA SER A 120 11.47 -24.81 25.66
C SER A 120 11.63 -25.24 27.12
N PRO A 121 12.15 -26.46 27.39
CA PRO A 121 12.28 -26.96 28.75
C PRO A 121 13.40 -26.24 29.51
N LEU A 122 13.15 -25.94 30.79
CA LEU A 122 14.14 -25.41 31.70
C LEU A 122 14.78 -26.55 32.52
N ALA A 123 16.08 -26.43 32.80
CA ALA A 123 16.77 -27.34 33.70
C ALA A 123 16.17 -27.25 35.13
N ALA A 124 15.80 -28.40 35.68
CA ALA A 124 15.22 -28.51 37.02
C ALA A 124 16.13 -27.89 38.09
N GLY A 125 15.52 -27.19 39.05
CA GLY A 125 16.23 -26.61 40.19
C GLY A 125 16.85 -25.24 39.94
N THR A 126 16.47 -24.54 38.86
CA THR A 126 16.85 -23.13 38.63
C THR A 126 15.82 -22.22 39.30
N PRO A 127 16.10 -21.65 40.49
CA PRO A 127 15.10 -20.91 41.27
C PRO A 127 14.77 -19.56 40.65
N VAL A 128 15.77 -18.86 40.12
CA VAL A 128 15.60 -17.60 39.40
C VAL A 128 16.41 -17.67 38.12
N TRP A 129 15.81 -17.24 37.02
CA TRP A 129 16.43 -17.23 35.71
C TRP A 129 15.98 -16.02 34.91
N GLU A 130 16.80 -15.64 33.96
CA GLU A 130 16.57 -14.53 33.05
C GLU A 130 16.49 -15.07 31.63
N ALA A 131 15.54 -14.54 30.86
CA ALA A 131 15.38 -14.88 29.46
C ALA A 131 15.35 -13.63 28.59
N ASP A 132 15.94 -13.78 27.41
CA ASP A 132 15.94 -12.80 26.34
C ASP A 132 15.31 -13.47 25.12
N TYR A 133 14.24 -12.86 24.62
CA TYR A 133 13.49 -13.34 23.46
C TYR A 133 13.48 -12.28 22.37
N GLU A 134 13.76 -12.70 21.14
CA GLU A 134 13.74 -11.83 19.96
C GLU A 134 13.01 -12.53 18.80
N ASP A 135 12.05 -11.84 18.19
CA ASP A 135 11.37 -12.29 16.97
C ASP A 135 11.92 -11.54 15.75
N LYS A 136 12.78 -12.22 14.99
CA LYS A 136 13.37 -11.71 13.73
C LYS A 136 12.57 -12.07 12.49
N SER A 137 11.48 -12.81 12.62
CA SER A 137 10.70 -13.26 11.48
C SER A 137 10.12 -12.06 10.72
N PHE A 138 10.07 -12.11 9.39
CA PHE A 138 9.50 -11.03 8.58
C PHE A 138 10.08 -9.62 8.88
N ALA A 139 11.36 -9.53 9.25
CA ALA A 139 12.02 -8.25 9.52
C ALA A 139 11.83 -7.25 8.36
N GLY A 140 11.49 -6.00 8.69
CA GLY A 140 11.24 -4.93 7.71
C GLY A 140 9.85 -4.94 7.08
N ARG A 141 8.97 -5.92 7.40
CA ARG A 141 7.57 -5.88 7.00
C ARG A 141 6.75 -4.97 7.92
N LEU A 142 5.81 -4.25 7.31
CA LEU A 142 4.86 -3.40 8.04
C LEU A 142 3.82 -4.28 8.74
N GLY A 143 3.42 -3.88 9.94
CA GLY A 143 2.36 -4.54 10.69
C GLY A 143 2.55 -4.40 12.19
N TRP A 144 1.55 -4.88 12.92
CA TRP A 144 1.57 -4.99 14.38
C TRP A 144 2.56 -6.06 14.83
N GLN A 145 3.36 -5.74 15.85
CA GLN A 145 4.30 -6.64 16.46
C GLN A 145 4.17 -6.49 17.97
N GLU A 146 3.71 -7.56 18.61
CA GLU A 146 3.38 -7.56 20.01
C GLU A 146 3.97 -8.78 20.71
N ILE A 147 4.61 -8.52 21.84
CA ILE A 147 5.11 -9.55 22.72
C ILE A 147 4.45 -9.36 24.08
N VAL A 148 3.93 -10.44 24.64
CA VAL A 148 3.34 -10.49 25.97
C VAL A 148 4.04 -11.58 26.77
N VAL A 149 4.43 -11.26 28.00
CA VAL A 149 5.12 -12.20 28.89
C VAL A 149 4.33 -12.33 30.19
N ARG A 150 3.97 -13.55 30.55
CA ARG A 150 3.26 -13.82 31.81
C ARG A 150 3.81 -15.05 32.53
N GLY A 151 3.77 -14.99 33.86
CA GLY A 151 4.02 -16.16 34.72
C GLY A 151 2.76 -17.03 34.81
N SER A 152 2.94 -18.34 34.82
CA SER A 152 1.89 -19.36 34.94
C SER A 152 2.42 -20.55 35.75
N GLU A 153 1.52 -21.47 36.17
CA GLU A 153 1.82 -22.78 36.78
C GLU A 153 3.19 -22.91 37.46
N GLY A 154 3.31 -22.37 38.68
CA GLY A 154 4.53 -22.49 39.49
C GLY A 154 5.69 -21.60 39.04
N ALA A 155 5.43 -20.53 38.27
CA ALA A 155 6.41 -19.50 37.99
C ALA A 155 5.84 -18.10 38.20
N LYS A 156 6.63 -17.23 38.81
CA LYS A 156 6.30 -15.82 39.06
C LYS A 156 7.19 -14.93 38.23
N LEU A 157 6.58 -14.05 37.45
CA LEU A 157 7.29 -13.00 36.72
C LEU A 157 7.75 -11.93 37.71
N LEU A 158 9.07 -11.73 37.81
CA LEU A 158 9.67 -10.71 38.68
C LEU A 158 9.78 -9.38 37.94
N GLU A 159 10.30 -9.42 36.72
CA GLU A 159 10.53 -8.25 35.86
C GLU A 159 10.28 -8.64 34.40
N SER A 160 9.76 -7.70 33.60
CA SER A 160 9.66 -7.85 32.14
C SER A 160 9.63 -6.49 31.45
N THR A 161 10.25 -6.40 30.28
CA THR A 161 10.10 -5.26 29.38
C THR A 161 8.81 -5.31 28.55
N ALA A 162 8.16 -6.48 28.49
CA ALA A 162 6.90 -6.70 27.79
C ALA A 162 5.71 -6.67 28.77
N PRO A 163 4.51 -6.26 28.32
CA PRO A 163 3.31 -6.31 29.14
C PRO A 163 2.88 -7.76 29.43
N ALA A 164 2.08 -7.94 30.48
CA ALA A 164 1.51 -9.25 30.86
C ALA A 164 0.14 -9.54 30.23
N SER A 165 -0.49 -8.53 29.63
CA SER A 165 -1.76 -8.61 28.92
C SER A 165 -1.59 -8.13 27.50
N ASP A 166 -2.28 -8.78 26.56
CA ASP A 166 -2.35 -8.32 25.18
C ASP A 166 -3.31 -7.14 25.02
N VAL A 167 -3.05 -6.36 23.98
CA VAL A 167 -3.86 -5.24 23.50
C VAL A 167 -4.63 -5.65 22.26
N SER A 168 -4.06 -6.54 21.43
CA SER A 168 -4.66 -6.96 20.17
C SER A 168 -5.64 -8.15 20.28
N ALA A 169 -5.85 -8.71 21.48
CA ALA A 169 -6.60 -9.95 21.66
C ALA A 169 -6.11 -11.04 20.67
N GLU A 170 -4.80 -11.31 20.69
CA GLU A 170 -4.15 -12.23 19.74
C GLU A 170 -4.35 -11.83 18.26
N LEU A 171 -4.19 -10.55 17.91
CA LEU A 171 -4.39 -10.03 16.54
C LEU A 171 -5.83 -10.18 16.00
N THR A 172 -6.83 -10.34 16.87
CA THR A 172 -8.23 -10.41 16.45
C THR A 172 -8.95 -9.07 16.57
N THR A 173 -8.41 -8.14 17.36
CA THR A 173 -8.96 -6.80 17.57
C THR A 173 -7.80 -5.80 17.61
N TYR A 174 -8.00 -4.59 17.11
CA TYR A 174 -6.96 -3.56 17.12
C TYR A 174 -7.52 -2.26 17.69
N PRO A 175 -6.84 -1.62 18.66
CA PRO A 175 -7.26 -0.30 19.15
C PRO A 175 -7.19 0.74 18.03
N ALA A 176 -8.27 1.51 17.87
CA ALA A 176 -8.39 2.50 16.80
C ALA A 176 -7.32 3.60 16.84
N ASP A 177 -6.81 3.91 18.03
CA ASP A 177 -5.77 4.90 18.30
C ASP A 177 -4.37 4.46 17.86
N LEU A 178 -4.13 3.15 17.73
CA LEU A 178 -2.83 2.58 17.37
C LEU A 178 -2.72 2.17 15.89
N LEU A 179 -3.77 2.38 15.09
CA LEU A 179 -3.76 2.02 13.65
C LEU A 179 -2.79 2.85 12.81
N GLN A 180 -2.48 4.08 13.25
CA GLN A 180 -1.53 4.98 12.57
C GLN A 180 -0.08 4.76 13.00
N SER A 181 0.15 4.05 14.11
CA SER A 181 1.47 3.74 14.65
C SER A 181 1.39 2.39 15.36
N PRO A 182 1.39 1.30 14.59
CA PRO A 182 1.24 -0.05 15.13
C PRO A 182 2.33 -0.34 16.14
N LEU A 183 2.02 -1.18 17.13
CA LEU A 183 3.02 -1.66 18.07
C LEU A 183 4.15 -2.37 17.31
N ALA A 184 5.41 -2.12 17.70
CA ALA A 184 6.61 -2.64 17.02
C ALA A 184 7.56 -3.32 18.03
N VAL A 185 7.02 -4.13 18.94
CA VAL A 185 7.80 -4.82 19.97
C VAL A 185 8.26 -6.17 19.43
N THR A 186 9.55 -6.28 19.13
CA THR A 186 10.17 -7.52 18.59
C THR A 186 11.14 -8.18 19.56
N HIS A 187 11.39 -7.56 20.71
CA HIS A 187 12.35 -8.01 21.70
C HIS A 187 11.77 -7.86 23.10
N ALA A 188 12.01 -8.85 23.97
CA ALA A 188 11.61 -8.82 25.36
C ALA A 188 12.66 -9.49 26.25
N THR A 189 12.98 -8.84 27.36
CA THR A 189 13.78 -9.44 28.44
C THR A 189 12.92 -9.56 29.68
N PHE A 190 13.10 -10.67 30.41
CA PHE A 190 12.29 -10.93 31.58
C PHE A 190 12.99 -11.87 32.57
N ARG A 191 12.67 -11.70 33.85
CA ARG A 191 13.19 -12.48 34.97
C ARG A 191 12.06 -13.22 35.65
N VAL A 192 12.28 -14.50 35.91
CA VAL A 192 11.27 -15.41 36.45
C VAL A 192 11.82 -16.13 37.66
N GLU A 193 10.98 -16.28 38.67
CA GLU A 193 11.20 -17.16 39.81
C GLU A 193 10.36 -18.42 39.67
N SER A 194 11.01 -19.58 39.68
CA SER A 194 10.35 -20.89 39.73
C SER A 194 9.92 -21.18 41.16
N LEU A 195 8.61 -21.24 41.40
CA LEU A 195 8.02 -21.55 42.69
C LEU A 195 8.11 -23.06 42.95
N ALA A 196 8.49 -23.45 44.16
CA ALA A 196 8.47 -24.85 44.55
C ALA A 196 7.04 -25.40 44.51
N VAL A 197 6.89 -26.67 44.10
CA VAL A 197 5.61 -27.39 44.13
C VAL A 197 5.10 -27.44 45.58
N GLY A 198 4.27 -26.48 45.97
CA GLY A 198 3.81 -26.31 47.35
C GLY A 198 3.18 -24.96 47.69
N GLU A 199 3.49 -23.88 46.97
CA GLU A 199 2.80 -22.59 47.15
C GLU A 199 1.67 -22.44 46.12
N THR A 200 0.47 -22.86 46.55
CA THR A 200 -0.76 -22.61 45.81
C THR A 200 -1.16 -21.14 45.97
N THR A 201 -0.67 -20.25 45.12
CA THR A 201 -1.41 -19.00 44.85
C THR A 201 -2.66 -19.37 44.08
N THR A 202 -3.80 -19.29 44.77
CA THR A 202 -5.15 -19.36 44.22
C THR A 202 -5.38 -18.16 43.29
N ALA A 203 -4.93 -18.29 42.04
CA ALA A 203 -5.44 -17.52 40.92
C ALA A 203 -6.11 -18.52 39.96
N GLY A 204 -7.39 -18.78 40.21
CA GLY A 204 -8.21 -19.55 39.30
C GLY A 204 -8.41 -18.77 38.01
N ALA A 205 -7.85 -19.27 36.90
CA ALA A 205 -8.35 -19.03 35.55
C ALA A 205 -7.79 -20.08 34.57
N SER A 206 -8.53 -21.18 34.44
CA SER A 206 -8.76 -21.95 33.20
C SER A 206 -7.54 -22.38 32.35
N ALA A 207 -6.99 -23.55 32.71
CA ALA A 207 -6.18 -24.40 31.82
C ALA A 207 -6.96 -24.98 30.61
N ASN A 208 -8.20 -24.51 30.36
CA ASN A 208 -9.03 -24.97 29.23
C ASN A 208 -8.96 -24.03 28.00
N SER A 209 -8.09 -23.02 28.00
CA SER A 209 -8.03 -22.02 26.92
C SER A 209 -7.14 -22.45 25.74
N ALA A 210 -6.16 -23.34 25.96
CA ALA A 210 -5.30 -23.85 24.88
C ALA A 210 -6.05 -24.77 23.89
N SER A 211 -7.05 -25.54 24.37
CA SER A 211 -7.90 -26.35 23.49
C SER A 211 -9.07 -25.58 22.84
N ALA A 212 -9.42 -24.40 23.36
CA ALA A 212 -10.46 -23.55 22.76
C ALA A 212 -9.98 -22.88 21.46
N LEU A 213 -8.68 -22.55 21.35
CA LEU A 213 -8.05 -22.05 20.14
C LEU A 213 -7.97 -23.10 19.02
N LEU A 214 -8.20 -24.38 19.33
CA LEU A 214 -8.17 -25.50 18.39
C LEU A 214 -9.56 -25.99 17.96
N SER A 215 -10.64 -25.42 18.51
CA SER A 215 -11.99 -25.67 18.02
C SER A 215 -12.21 -24.88 16.73
N PRO A 216 -12.85 -25.46 15.68
CA PRO A 216 -13.24 -24.65 14.54
C PRO A 216 -14.15 -23.56 15.08
N LEU A 217 -13.73 -22.30 14.95
CA LEU A 217 -14.59 -21.12 15.10
C LEU A 217 -15.67 -21.23 14.00
N ARG A 218 -16.67 -22.09 14.24
CA ARG A 218 -17.99 -22.04 13.60
C ARG A 218 -18.76 -20.93 14.31
N SER A 219 -18.27 -19.71 14.15
CA SER A 219 -19.03 -18.48 14.35
C SER A 219 -19.02 -17.84 12.96
N GLY A 220 -19.99 -18.15 12.10
CA GLY A 220 -21.32 -17.60 12.30
C GLY A 220 -21.28 -16.08 12.10
N LEU A 221 -20.69 -15.61 11.00
CA LEU A 221 -20.86 -14.24 10.52
C LEU A 221 -21.23 -14.32 9.03
N ALA A 222 -22.47 -13.93 8.78
CA ALA A 222 -23.19 -13.86 7.51
C ALA A 222 -22.32 -13.96 6.26
N THR A 223 -22.57 -14.99 5.45
CA THR A 223 -22.28 -14.94 4.02
C THR A 223 -22.84 -13.63 3.49
N ASP A 224 -21.95 -12.73 3.06
CA ASP A 224 -22.34 -11.51 2.38
C ASP A 224 -23.06 -11.93 1.09
N PRO A 225 -24.34 -11.59 0.90
CA PRO A 225 -25.07 -11.92 -0.32
C PRO A 225 -24.41 -11.33 -1.57
N PHE A 226 -23.57 -10.29 -1.41
CA PHE A 226 -22.75 -9.74 -2.48
C PHE A 226 -21.54 -10.63 -2.84
N ALA A 227 -20.91 -11.27 -1.84
CA ALA A 227 -19.82 -12.22 -2.06
C ALA A 227 -20.32 -13.53 -2.69
N GLU A 228 -21.53 -13.96 -2.34
CA GLU A 228 -22.19 -15.11 -2.97
C GLU A 228 -22.53 -14.80 -4.45
N LEU A 229 -22.91 -13.56 -4.77
CA LEU A 229 -23.13 -13.09 -6.14
C LEU A 229 -21.84 -13.03 -6.96
N ILE A 230 -20.67 -12.82 -6.36
CA ILE A 230 -19.37 -12.81 -7.06
C ILE A 230 -18.82 -14.22 -7.25
N ASN A 231 -19.03 -15.12 -6.28
CA ASN A 231 -18.42 -16.46 -6.28
C ASN A 231 -19.29 -17.53 -6.96
N THR A 232 -20.59 -17.27 -7.16
CA THR A 232 -21.52 -18.21 -7.83
C THR A 232 -22.17 -17.67 -9.09
N ALA A 233 -21.98 -16.39 -9.44
CA ALA A 233 -22.49 -15.89 -10.71
C ALA A 233 -21.66 -16.46 -11.85
N THR A 234 -22.22 -17.45 -12.54
CA THR A 234 -22.00 -17.55 -13.98
C THR A 234 -22.21 -16.15 -14.54
N VAL A 235 -21.10 -15.52 -14.98
CA VAL A 235 -21.08 -14.14 -15.41
C VAL A 235 -21.99 -14.02 -16.64
N THR A 236 -23.24 -13.64 -16.44
CA THR A 236 -24.18 -13.52 -17.56
C THR A 236 -23.78 -12.31 -18.41
N PRO A 237 -23.93 -12.37 -19.75
CA PRO A 237 -23.64 -11.23 -20.62
C PRO A 237 -24.37 -9.94 -20.20
N LEU A 238 -25.57 -10.08 -19.62
CA LEU A 238 -26.34 -8.97 -19.08
C LEU A 238 -25.69 -8.35 -17.84
N ALA A 239 -25.17 -9.16 -16.92
CA ALA A 239 -24.47 -8.67 -15.73
C ALA A 239 -23.20 -7.89 -16.11
N ILE A 240 -22.43 -8.37 -17.09
CA ILE A 240 -21.26 -7.64 -17.65
C ILE A 240 -21.71 -6.30 -18.21
N LEU A 241 -22.76 -6.28 -19.02
CA LEU A 241 -23.24 -5.06 -19.65
C LEU A 241 -23.73 -4.02 -18.62
N LEU A 242 -24.42 -4.48 -17.57
CA LEU A 242 -24.83 -3.62 -16.46
C LEU A 242 -23.63 -3.10 -15.65
N ALA A 243 -22.63 -3.93 -15.38
CA ALA A 243 -21.40 -3.52 -14.70
C ALA A 243 -20.59 -2.50 -15.53
N LEU A 244 -20.47 -2.72 -16.84
CA LEU A 244 -19.85 -1.77 -17.76
C LEU A 244 -20.61 -0.44 -17.80
N PHE A 245 -21.94 -0.47 -17.80
CA PHE A 245 -22.76 0.74 -17.76
C PHE A 245 -22.59 1.50 -16.44
N ALA A 246 -22.56 0.80 -15.31
CA ALA A 246 -22.31 1.39 -13.99
C ALA A 246 -20.89 2.00 -13.90
N ALA A 247 -19.87 1.27 -14.38
CA ALA A 247 -18.49 1.76 -14.46
C ALA A 247 -18.36 2.99 -15.38
N PHE A 248 -19.05 2.99 -16.53
CA PHE A 248 -19.11 4.14 -17.43
C PHE A 248 -19.77 5.35 -16.76
N GLY A 249 -20.90 5.14 -16.07
CA GLY A 249 -21.60 6.19 -15.33
C GLY A 249 -20.74 6.79 -14.22
N TRP A 250 -20.07 5.93 -13.45
CA TRP A 250 -19.13 6.36 -12.41
C TRP A 250 -17.93 7.11 -12.99
N GLY A 251 -17.34 6.59 -14.07
CA GLY A 251 -16.24 7.25 -14.79
C GLY A 251 -16.63 8.61 -15.35
N THR A 252 -17.85 8.74 -15.86
CA THR A 252 -18.42 10.02 -16.33
C THR A 252 -18.58 11.01 -15.19
N ALA A 253 -19.16 10.59 -14.07
CA ALA A 253 -19.29 11.43 -12.87
C ALA A 253 -17.92 11.88 -12.35
N HIS A 254 -16.96 10.96 -12.31
CA HIS A 254 -15.58 11.26 -11.92
C HIS A 254 -14.89 12.22 -12.91
N ALA A 255 -15.15 12.10 -14.21
CA ALA A 255 -14.60 13.00 -15.23
C ALA A 255 -15.09 14.45 -15.10
N PHE A 256 -16.34 14.64 -14.64
CA PHE A 256 -16.91 15.97 -14.36
C PHE A 256 -16.46 16.57 -13.02
N SER A 257 -15.78 15.82 -12.17
CA SER A 257 -15.28 16.34 -10.90
C SER A 257 -14.25 17.48 -11.13
N PRO A 258 -14.29 18.57 -10.33
CA PRO A 258 -13.36 19.68 -10.49
C PRO A 258 -11.92 19.22 -10.21
N GLY A 259 -11.01 19.46 -11.15
CA GLY A 259 -9.59 19.17 -10.98
C GLY A 259 -8.72 20.19 -11.71
N HIS A 260 -7.59 20.56 -11.12
CA HIS A 260 -6.74 21.66 -11.59
C HIS A 260 -6.35 21.56 -13.08
N GLY A 261 -6.06 20.35 -13.58
CA GLY A 261 -5.74 20.13 -15.00
C GLY A 261 -6.95 20.24 -15.94
N LYS A 262 -8.12 19.74 -15.53
CA LYS A 262 -9.34 19.78 -16.35
C LYS A 262 -9.88 21.20 -16.48
N THR A 263 -9.75 22.02 -15.44
CA THR A 263 -10.14 23.43 -15.45
C THR A 263 -9.23 24.28 -16.34
N VAL A 264 -7.92 24.00 -16.37
CA VAL A 264 -6.97 24.70 -17.26
C VAL A 264 -7.22 24.33 -18.72
N VAL A 265 -7.47 23.06 -19.02
CA VAL A 265 -7.83 22.59 -20.37
C VAL A 265 -9.18 23.18 -20.81
N ALA A 266 -10.18 23.25 -19.92
CA ALA A 266 -11.46 23.88 -20.22
C ALA A 266 -11.33 25.39 -20.48
N ALA A 267 -10.54 26.11 -19.66
CA ALA A 267 -10.24 27.52 -19.87
C ALA A 267 -9.46 27.76 -21.18
N TYR A 268 -8.53 26.87 -21.53
CA TYR A 268 -7.81 26.90 -22.81
C TYR A 268 -8.74 26.68 -23.99
N LEU A 269 -9.64 25.69 -23.94
CA LEU A 269 -10.63 25.41 -24.99
C LEU A 269 -11.61 26.58 -25.19
N VAL A 270 -12.08 27.18 -24.11
CA VAL A 270 -12.95 28.37 -24.14
C VAL A 270 -12.20 29.60 -24.65
N GLY A 271 -10.93 29.79 -24.26
CA GLY A 271 -10.13 30.95 -24.61
C GLY A 271 -9.53 30.91 -26.03
N SER A 272 -9.29 29.72 -26.60
CA SER A 272 -8.59 29.54 -27.88
C SER A 272 -9.49 29.42 -29.11
N ARG A 273 -10.83 29.52 -28.95
CA ARG A 273 -11.81 29.19 -30.01
C ARG A 273 -11.58 27.79 -30.60
N GLY A 274 -11.25 26.82 -29.76
CA GLY A 274 -11.02 25.44 -30.20
C GLY A 274 -12.28 24.82 -30.78
N THR A 275 -12.15 24.10 -31.91
CA THR A 275 -13.27 23.35 -32.49
C THR A 275 -13.60 22.12 -31.64
N VAL A 276 -14.83 21.61 -31.76
CA VAL A 276 -15.25 20.35 -31.10
C VAL A 276 -14.29 19.19 -31.44
N ALA A 277 -13.71 19.20 -32.64
CA ALA A 277 -12.71 18.22 -33.06
C ALA A 277 -11.42 18.27 -32.22
N HIS A 278 -10.95 19.46 -31.83
CA HIS A 278 -9.78 19.60 -30.95
C HIS A 278 -10.07 19.08 -29.54
N ALA A 279 -11.26 19.35 -29.01
CA ALA A 279 -11.69 18.83 -27.71
C ALA A 279 -11.75 17.29 -27.71
N LEU A 280 -12.31 16.71 -28.78
CA LEU A 280 -12.44 15.27 -28.94
C LEU A 280 -11.07 14.60 -29.07
N PHE A 281 -10.18 15.14 -29.91
CA PHE A 281 -8.82 14.64 -30.08
C PHE A 281 -8.06 14.66 -28.75
N LEU A 282 -8.11 15.79 -28.02
CA LEU A 282 -7.47 15.92 -26.72
C LEU A 282 -8.02 14.91 -25.71
N GLY A 283 -9.33 14.70 -25.67
CA GLY A 283 -9.98 13.72 -24.80
C GLY A 283 -9.54 12.29 -25.10
N ILE A 284 -9.52 11.90 -26.38
CA ILE A 284 -9.06 10.56 -26.82
C ILE A 284 -7.59 10.37 -26.48
N THR A 285 -6.72 11.31 -26.86
CA THR A 285 -5.28 11.21 -26.57
C THR A 285 -5.02 11.14 -25.07
N THR A 286 -5.70 11.94 -24.27
CA THR A 286 -5.56 11.90 -22.79
C THR A 286 -6.01 10.56 -22.24
N THR A 287 -7.13 10.01 -22.73
CA THR A 287 -7.63 8.70 -22.29
C THR A 287 -6.62 7.60 -22.63
N VAL A 288 -6.18 7.54 -23.89
CA VAL A 288 -5.22 6.53 -24.36
C VAL A 288 -3.90 6.63 -23.58
N THR A 289 -3.34 7.83 -23.45
CA THR A 289 -2.04 8.03 -22.77
C THR A 289 -2.14 7.77 -21.27
N HIS A 290 -3.23 8.18 -20.62
CA HIS A 290 -3.45 7.92 -19.20
C HIS A 290 -3.64 6.43 -18.92
N THR A 291 -4.51 5.75 -19.68
CA THR A 291 -4.73 4.30 -19.56
C THR A 291 -3.45 3.51 -19.84
N ALA A 292 -2.76 3.82 -20.94
CA ALA A 292 -1.49 3.16 -21.27
C ALA A 292 -0.42 3.41 -20.19
N GLY A 293 -0.35 4.62 -19.62
CA GLY A 293 0.57 4.96 -18.55
C GLY A 293 0.31 4.18 -17.26
N VAL A 294 -0.95 4.06 -16.84
CA VAL A 294 -1.31 3.27 -15.64
C VAL A 294 -1.02 1.78 -15.86
N PHE A 295 -1.31 1.22 -17.03
CA PHE A 295 -0.96 -0.16 -17.35
C PHE A 295 0.55 -0.39 -17.41
N ALA A 296 1.29 0.51 -18.05
CA ALA A 296 2.75 0.43 -18.12
C ALA A 296 3.37 0.51 -16.72
N LEU A 297 2.91 1.45 -15.88
CA LEU A 297 3.35 1.55 -14.50
C LEU A 297 3.00 0.27 -13.72
N GLY A 298 1.76 -0.22 -13.84
CA GLY A 298 1.33 -1.46 -13.19
C GLY A 298 2.19 -2.66 -13.57
N LEU A 299 2.52 -2.82 -14.86
CA LEU A 299 3.41 -3.88 -15.34
C LEU A 299 4.85 -3.71 -14.83
N VAL A 300 5.38 -2.49 -14.82
CA VAL A 300 6.70 -2.18 -14.27
C VAL A 300 6.74 -2.50 -12.78
N THR A 301 5.73 -2.08 -12.01
CA THR A 301 5.63 -2.38 -10.57
C THR A 301 5.52 -3.88 -10.32
N LEU A 302 4.71 -4.61 -11.09
CA LEU A 302 4.56 -6.06 -10.99
C LEU A 302 5.87 -6.81 -11.29
N PHE A 303 6.65 -6.32 -12.27
CA PHE A 303 7.95 -6.90 -12.59
C PHE A 303 9.00 -6.55 -11.52
N ALA A 304 9.03 -5.29 -11.07
CA ALA A 304 9.94 -4.82 -10.04
C ALA A 304 9.67 -5.46 -8.67
N SER A 305 8.41 -5.78 -8.35
CA SER A 305 8.03 -6.43 -7.08
C SER A 305 8.64 -7.83 -6.91
N ARG A 306 9.12 -8.45 -7.99
CA ARG A 306 9.89 -9.71 -7.92
C ARG A 306 11.29 -9.54 -7.33
N TYR A 307 11.81 -8.31 -7.29
CA TYR A 307 13.19 -8.01 -6.89
C TYR A 307 13.28 -7.00 -5.75
N ILE A 308 12.26 -6.14 -5.60
CA ILE A 308 12.22 -5.06 -4.62
C ILE A 308 10.84 -5.07 -3.97
N LEU A 309 10.78 -5.08 -2.64
CA LEU A 309 9.54 -5.03 -1.88
C LEU A 309 8.73 -3.76 -2.28
N PRO A 310 7.47 -3.89 -2.74
CA PRO A 310 6.61 -2.74 -3.06
C PRO A 310 6.57 -1.67 -1.96
N GLU A 311 6.69 -2.09 -0.71
CA GLU A 311 6.75 -1.28 0.50
C GLU A 311 7.90 -0.25 0.48
N THR A 312 8.99 -0.54 -0.23
CA THR A 312 10.10 0.40 -0.44
C THR A 312 9.89 1.29 -1.67
N LEU A 313 9.20 0.80 -2.71
CA LEU A 313 8.99 1.54 -3.96
C LEU A 313 7.98 2.70 -3.79
N TYR A 314 6.87 2.47 -3.08
CA TYR A 314 5.81 3.48 -2.93
C TYR A 314 6.27 4.79 -2.27
N PRO A 315 7.04 4.77 -1.16
CA PRO A 315 7.56 6.00 -0.55
C PRO A 315 8.48 6.78 -1.49
N TRP A 316 9.40 6.11 -2.19
CA TRP A 316 10.33 6.76 -3.13
C TRP A 316 9.61 7.35 -4.34
N LEU A 317 8.63 6.64 -4.91
CA LEU A 317 7.78 7.17 -5.98
C LEU A 317 6.99 8.40 -5.51
N SER A 318 6.50 8.39 -4.26
CA SER A 318 5.78 9.53 -3.69
C SER A 318 6.69 10.75 -3.55
N VAL A 319 7.90 10.58 -3.00
CA VAL A 319 8.91 11.64 -2.87
C VAL A 319 9.30 12.18 -4.25
N LEU A 320 9.57 11.30 -5.22
CA LEU A 320 9.90 11.70 -6.59
C LEU A 320 8.76 12.49 -7.24
N SER A 321 7.51 12.06 -7.05
CA SER A 321 6.34 12.79 -7.56
C SER A 321 6.21 14.16 -6.89
N GLY A 322 6.43 14.25 -5.58
CA GLY A 322 6.40 15.50 -4.83
C GLY A 322 7.47 16.48 -5.30
N LEU A 323 8.71 16.00 -5.50
CA LEU A 323 9.80 16.78 -6.07
C LEU A 323 9.48 17.29 -7.47
N LEU A 324 8.88 16.44 -8.32
CA LEU A 324 8.46 16.83 -9.67
C LEU A 324 7.41 17.96 -9.61
N VAL A 325 6.42 17.84 -8.74
CA VAL A 325 5.39 18.88 -8.53
C VAL A 325 6.00 20.18 -8.04
N VAL A 326 6.94 20.12 -7.09
CA VAL A 326 7.68 21.31 -6.61
C VAL A 326 8.48 21.95 -7.74
N ALA A 327 9.17 21.15 -8.56
CA ALA A 327 9.95 21.65 -9.70
C ALA A 327 9.06 22.34 -10.74
N ILE A 328 7.87 21.79 -11.03
CA ILE A 328 6.87 22.42 -11.90
C ILE A 328 6.35 23.72 -11.27
N GLY A 329 6.08 23.73 -9.96
CA GLY A 329 5.66 24.94 -9.25
C GLY A 329 6.70 26.06 -9.34
N ILE A 330 7.98 25.73 -9.11
CA ILE A 330 9.10 26.67 -9.23
C ILE A 330 9.22 27.19 -10.66
N SER A 331 9.10 26.33 -11.68
CA SER A 331 9.20 26.76 -13.08
C SER A 331 8.07 27.71 -13.47
N MET A 332 6.84 27.47 -13.00
CA MET A 332 5.71 28.38 -13.23
C MET A 332 5.90 29.75 -12.55
N VAL A 333 6.41 29.78 -11.31
CA VAL A 333 6.71 31.05 -10.61
C VAL A 333 7.84 31.80 -11.30
N ARG A 334 8.89 31.07 -11.70
CA ARG A 334 10.03 31.64 -12.43
C ARG A 334 9.58 32.23 -13.76
N ASP A 335 8.77 31.51 -14.54
CA ASP A 335 8.25 32.00 -15.82
C ASP A 335 7.30 33.19 -15.65
N ARG A 336 6.61 33.29 -14.50
CA ARG A 336 5.77 34.45 -14.16
C ARG A 336 6.60 35.67 -13.77
N TRP A 337 7.73 35.49 -13.09
CA TRP A 337 8.59 36.59 -12.62
C TRP A 337 9.64 37.03 -13.65
N LEU A 338 10.10 36.14 -14.53
CA LEU A 338 11.09 36.45 -15.57
C LEU A 338 10.48 36.92 -16.89
N ARG A 339 9.16 36.87 -17.06
CA ARG A 339 8.50 37.51 -18.20
C ARG A 339 8.40 39.02 -17.94
N PRO A 340 9.03 39.87 -18.77
CA PRO A 340 8.79 41.30 -18.68
C PRO A 340 7.31 41.55 -18.90
N ALA A 341 6.71 42.42 -18.08
CA ALA A 341 5.38 42.96 -18.37
C ALA A 341 5.48 43.78 -19.67
N THR A 342 5.30 43.15 -20.82
CA THR A 342 5.03 43.85 -22.07
C THR A 342 3.63 44.44 -21.96
N VAL A 343 3.58 45.66 -21.43
CA VAL A 343 2.44 46.55 -21.54
C VAL A 343 2.05 46.62 -23.01
N HIS A 344 0.80 46.29 -23.31
CA HIS A 344 0.21 46.47 -24.62
C HIS A 344 0.25 47.96 -25.01
N GLY A 345 1.16 48.33 -25.91
CA GLY A 345 1.07 49.56 -26.67
C GLY A 345 0.15 49.35 -27.86
N HIS A 346 -1.05 49.94 -27.82
CA HIS A 346 -1.91 50.07 -28.97
C HIS A 346 -1.25 50.97 -30.02
N GLY A 347 -0.79 50.38 -31.13
CA GLY A 347 -0.36 51.09 -32.33
C GLY A 347 -1.18 50.62 -33.52
N HIS A 348 -2.28 51.30 -33.80
CA HIS A 348 -3.01 51.15 -35.05
C HIS A 348 -2.21 51.81 -36.18
N SER A 349 -1.85 51.04 -37.21
CA SER A 349 -1.68 51.59 -38.56
C SER A 349 -2.20 50.58 -39.58
N HIS A 350 -3.41 50.85 -40.06
CA HIS A 350 -3.94 50.27 -41.29
C HIS A 350 -3.39 51.06 -42.47
N SER A 351 -2.77 50.38 -43.43
CA SER A 351 -2.68 50.89 -44.81
C SER A 351 -2.64 49.72 -45.78
N HIS A 352 -3.80 49.29 -46.24
CA HIS A 352 -3.97 48.65 -47.53
C HIS A 352 -4.74 49.62 -48.41
N GLU A 353 -4.14 50.05 -49.51
CA GLU A 353 -4.89 50.44 -50.69
C GLU A 353 -4.04 50.18 -51.94
N HIS A 354 -4.60 49.35 -52.82
CA HIS A 354 -4.14 49.10 -54.18
C HIS A 354 -4.74 50.16 -55.10
N GLY A 355 -3.91 50.83 -55.91
CA GLY A 355 -4.34 51.72 -56.98
C GLY A 355 -3.33 51.68 -58.12
N HIS A 356 -3.75 51.16 -59.27
CA HIS A 356 -3.03 51.23 -60.53
C HIS A 356 -3.04 52.66 -61.06
N ASP A 357 -1.93 53.13 -61.65
CA ASP A 357 -1.99 54.10 -62.76
C ASP A 357 -0.70 54.11 -63.60
N HIS A 358 -0.89 54.08 -64.91
CA HIS A 358 0.12 54.25 -65.95
C HIS A 358 0.47 55.74 -66.13
N PRO A 359 1.70 56.06 -66.57
CA PRO A 359 1.82 57.12 -67.56
C PRO A 359 2.79 56.76 -68.70
N HIS A 360 2.27 56.82 -69.93
CA HIS A 360 3.05 57.22 -71.10
C HIS A 360 3.18 58.76 -71.09
N PRO A 361 4.31 59.29 -71.57
CA PRO A 361 4.21 60.17 -72.72
C PRO A 361 5.28 59.93 -73.78
N HIS A 362 4.90 60.22 -75.01
CA HIS A 362 5.71 60.19 -76.21
C HIS A 362 6.36 61.56 -76.48
N GLU A 363 7.60 61.48 -77.01
CA GLU A 363 8.15 62.22 -78.16
C GLU A 363 8.89 63.58 -78.03
N HIS A 364 10.13 63.51 -78.56
CA HIS A 364 10.92 64.41 -79.43
C HIS A 364 11.46 65.78 -78.95
N GLY A 365 12.78 65.97 -79.17
CA GLY A 365 13.42 67.29 -79.28
C GLY A 365 14.93 67.29 -79.02
N HIS A 366 15.72 67.40 -80.09
CA HIS A 366 17.19 67.48 -80.10
C HIS A 366 17.77 68.71 -79.38
N ALA A 367 19.02 68.57 -78.91
CA ALA A 367 20.20 69.38 -79.29
C ALA A 367 21.13 69.72 -78.12
N ASP A 368 22.42 69.45 -78.37
CA ASP A 368 23.61 70.21 -78.00
C ASP A 368 24.03 70.40 -76.53
N HIS A 369 25.18 69.78 -76.25
CA HIS A 369 26.42 70.44 -75.82
C HIS A 369 26.37 71.25 -74.51
N HIS A 370 27.08 70.79 -73.47
CA HIS A 370 28.41 71.30 -73.12
C HIS A 370 28.94 70.67 -71.82
N ASP A 371 30.22 70.33 -71.93
CA ASP A 371 31.24 70.15 -70.89
C ASP A 371 31.15 71.21 -69.76
N HIS A 372 31.46 70.81 -68.53
CA HIS A 372 32.57 71.37 -67.73
C HIS A 372 32.68 70.67 -66.37
N GLY A 373 33.90 70.25 -66.06
CA GLY A 373 34.27 69.57 -64.83
C GLY A 373 34.37 70.48 -63.61
N HIS A 374 34.50 69.83 -62.46
CA HIS A 374 35.07 70.44 -61.26
C HIS A 374 36.05 69.46 -60.63
N ASP A 375 37.31 69.86 -60.71
CA ASP A 375 38.43 69.34 -59.94
C ASP A 375 38.66 70.28 -58.73
N ILE A 376 39.32 69.74 -57.70
CA ILE A 376 40.02 70.42 -56.59
C ILE A 376 39.11 70.93 -55.45
N ILE A 377 39.02 70.22 -54.30
CA ILE A 377 39.94 70.15 -53.14
C ILE A 377 39.94 71.44 -52.29
N GLY A 378 39.62 71.25 -51.00
CA GLY A 378 40.50 71.72 -49.92
C GLY A 378 40.10 72.98 -49.14
N HIS A 379 39.75 72.73 -47.87
CA HIS A 379 40.21 73.43 -46.66
C HIS A 379 40.32 74.98 -46.66
N HIS A 380 39.57 75.64 -45.77
CA HIS A 380 40.01 75.87 -44.38
C HIS A 380 38.90 76.42 -43.49
#